data_AF-A0AA92UJD7-F1
#
_entry.id   AF-A0AA92UJD7-F1
#
_cell.length_a   1.000
_cell.length_b   1.000
_cell.length_c   1.000
_cell.angle_alpha   90.00
_cell.angle_beta   90.00
_cell.angle_gamma   90.00
#
_symmetry.space_group_name_H-M   'P 1'
#
loop_
_entity.id
_entity.type
_entity.pdbx_description
1 polymer ?
#
loop_
_entity_poly.entity_id
_entity_poly.type
_entity_poly.pdbx_seq_one_letter_code
_entity_poly.pdbx_strand_id
1 'polypeptide(L)'
;MAEFKKRVYGCAIVKAINSNYNADFSGQPRTLPDGIVYATDKAFKYSIKKYLKDAYENVDVFYMKTLNDNLNPRSLDERYENLFGPISKEEAKNKKKEVAKNLLSCLDVKLFGATFAGCTNVSVHGPVQINHGINIWKDNYIYTEQITSPFSNKASNTAEGPDTEKGMTTIGRQSRLEEGHYLHHFSVNPGNLDDISNIVGEGVKLSAADIEKLKVGMRRGVTWYDSASKAGCENEMLVWVELKEGSKLVFPSFATLINLEEEKDNGKCVYDFEALKNKLEDIKSSVESVEVYYNKQTCILKNLTKEVKQYDI
;
A
#
# COMPACT_ATOMS: atom_id res chain seq x y z
N MET A 1 6.00 -0.41 24.65
CA MET A 1 5.77 -1.69 23.94
C MET A 1 7.12 -2.25 23.53
N ALA A 2 7.29 -3.57 23.47
CA ALA A 2 8.57 -4.17 23.09
C ALA A 2 8.96 -3.80 21.66
N GLU A 3 10.25 -3.51 21.46
CA GLU A 3 10.88 -3.25 20.16
C GLU A 3 10.79 -4.49 19.27
N PHE A 4 10.51 -4.30 17.98
CA PHE A 4 10.53 -5.35 16.98
C PHE A 4 11.86 -5.31 16.22
N LYS A 5 12.66 -6.38 16.34
CA LYS A 5 14.04 -6.45 15.83
C LYS A 5 14.25 -7.44 14.67
N LYS A 6 13.22 -8.19 14.30
CA LYS A 6 13.31 -9.27 13.31
C LYS A 6 13.14 -8.75 11.89
N ARG A 7 13.78 -9.43 10.93
CA ARG A 7 13.57 -9.15 9.50
C ARG A 7 12.37 -9.95 9.01
N VAL A 8 11.62 -9.38 8.08
CA VAL A 8 10.47 -10.03 7.44
C VAL A 8 10.60 -9.93 5.93
N TYR A 9 10.21 -10.98 5.24
CA TYR A 9 10.01 -10.98 3.80
C TYR A 9 8.63 -11.56 3.46
N GLY A 10 8.04 -11.11 2.37
CA GLY A 10 6.72 -11.58 2.00
C GLY A 10 6.21 -11.05 0.67
N CYS A 11 4.95 -11.34 0.42
CA CYS A 11 4.16 -10.66 -0.60
C CYS A 11 2.74 -10.40 -0.13
N ALA A 12 2.15 -9.32 -0.64
CA ALA A 12 0.72 -9.10 -0.60
C ALA A 12 0.17 -9.22 -2.01
N ILE A 13 -0.96 -9.91 -2.18
CA ILE A 13 -1.67 -10.03 -3.44
C ILE A 13 -2.96 -9.23 -3.35
N VAL A 14 -3.16 -8.36 -4.34
CA VAL A 14 -4.38 -7.58 -4.51
C VAL A 14 -5.10 -8.09 -5.74
N LYS A 15 -6.32 -8.58 -5.58
CA LYS A 15 -7.21 -8.94 -6.68
C LYS A 15 -7.92 -7.69 -7.19
N ALA A 16 -8.14 -7.60 -8.49
CA ALA A 16 -9.00 -6.61 -9.12
C ALA A 16 -9.90 -7.31 -10.14
N ILE A 17 -11.21 -7.28 -9.92
CA ILE A 17 -12.21 -7.76 -10.88
C ILE A 17 -13.01 -6.58 -11.39
N ASN A 18 -13.10 -6.41 -12.71
CA ASN A 18 -13.82 -5.30 -13.38
C ASN A 18 -13.57 -3.93 -12.73
N SER A 19 -12.30 -3.67 -12.39
CA SER A 19 -11.91 -2.51 -11.59
C SER A 19 -10.55 -1.99 -12.00
N ASN A 20 -10.18 -0.81 -11.48
CA ASN A 20 -8.92 -0.14 -11.79
C ASN A 20 -8.16 0.17 -10.51
N TYR A 21 -7.36 -0.81 -10.09
CA TYR A 21 -6.59 -0.74 -8.85
C TYR A 21 -5.61 0.44 -8.84
N ASN A 22 -4.87 0.64 -9.95
CA ASN A 22 -3.96 1.75 -10.10
C ASN A 22 -3.94 2.29 -11.54
N ALA A 23 -4.61 3.43 -11.71
CA ALA A 23 -4.60 4.15 -12.98
C ALA A 23 -3.29 4.93 -13.23
N ASP A 24 -2.96 5.11 -14.51
CA ASP A 24 -2.01 6.10 -14.99
C ASP A 24 -2.66 7.49 -15.12
N PHE A 25 -1.92 8.47 -15.67
CA PHE A 25 -2.44 9.84 -15.84
C PHE A 25 -3.50 9.97 -16.95
N SER A 26 -3.67 8.96 -17.80
CA SER A 26 -4.74 8.89 -18.80
C SER A 26 -6.01 8.21 -18.28
N GLY A 27 -5.98 7.67 -17.06
CA GLY A 27 -7.08 6.93 -16.46
C GLY A 27 -7.11 5.43 -16.80
N GLN A 28 -6.11 4.93 -17.54
CA GLN A 28 -5.98 3.51 -17.88
C GLN A 28 -5.30 2.74 -16.75
N PRO A 29 -5.62 1.46 -16.52
CA PRO A 29 -4.77 0.59 -15.72
C PRO A 29 -3.33 0.67 -16.23
N ARG A 30 -2.36 0.81 -15.31
CA ARG A 30 -0.94 0.96 -15.71
C ARG A 30 -0.43 -0.29 -16.39
N THR A 31 0.19 -0.14 -17.55
CA THR A 31 0.78 -1.23 -18.33
C THR A 31 2.27 -1.04 -18.54
N LEU A 32 3.00 -2.16 -18.52
CA LEU A 32 4.38 -2.24 -18.98
C LEU A 32 4.42 -2.22 -20.52
N PRO A 33 5.59 -1.96 -21.15
CA PRO A 33 5.72 -1.95 -22.60
C PRO A 33 5.32 -3.27 -23.30
N ASP A 34 5.37 -4.39 -22.58
CA ASP A 34 4.95 -5.72 -23.05
C ASP A 34 3.46 -6.01 -22.84
N GLY A 35 2.70 -5.05 -22.28
CA GLY A 35 1.26 -5.15 -22.04
C GLY A 35 0.86 -5.68 -20.66
N ILE A 36 1.80 -6.12 -19.83
CA ILE A 36 1.49 -6.61 -18.48
C ILE A 36 1.00 -5.45 -17.61
N VAL A 37 -0.17 -5.63 -16.99
CA VAL A 37 -0.71 -4.64 -16.06
C VAL A 37 0.07 -4.68 -14.75
N TYR A 38 0.36 -3.52 -14.17
CA TYR A 38 1.04 -3.42 -12.88
C TYR A 38 0.42 -2.33 -12.01
N ALA A 39 0.77 -2.33 -10.72
CA ALA A 39 0.43 -1.28 -9.77
C ALA A 39 1.69 -0.79 -9.05
N THR A 40 1.79 0.51 -8.82
CA THR A 40 2.91 1.09 -8.10
C THR A 40 2.90 0.70 -6.62
N ASP A 41 4.07 0.68 -5.97
CA ASP A 41 4.16 0.50 -4.52
C ASP A 41 3.40 1.62 -3.77
N LYS A 42 3.31 2.80 -4.38
CA LYS A 42 2.60 3.97 -3.84
C LYS A 42 1.10 3.73 -3.72
N ALA A 43 0.48 3.03 -4.68
CA ALA A 43 -0.94 2.70 -4.61
C ALA A 43 -1.25 1.81 -3.40
N PHE A 44 -0.42 0.79 -3.17
CA PHE A 44 -0.57 -0.10 -2.01
C PHE A 44 -0.25 0.60 -0.69
N LYS A 45 0.87 1.34 -0.62
CA LYS A 45 1.19 2.16 0.56
C LYS A 45 0.10 3.16 0.89
N TYR A 46 -0.54 3.75 -0.12
CA TYR A 46 -1.64 4.69 0.08
C TYR A 46 -2.87 4.03 0.69
N SER A 47 -3.24 2.83 0.24
CA SER A 47 -4.39 2.10 0.79
C SER A 47 -4.15 1.68 2.25
N ILE A 48 -2.94 1.23 2.57
CA ILE A 48 -2.51 0.94 3.95
C ILE A 48 -2.63 2.20 4.81
N LYS A 49 -2.06 3.33 4.36
CA LYS A 49 -2.14 4.62 5.07
C LYS A 49 -3.59 5.07 5.32
N LYS A 50 -4.45 4.93 4.31
CA LYS A 50 -5.86 5.30 4.42
C LYS A 50 -6.56 4.44 5.48
N TYR A 51 -6.36 3.13 5.47
CA TYR A 51 -6.89 2.24 6.49
C TYR A 51 -6.38 2.60 7.89
N LEU A 52 -5.08 2.81 8.04
CA LEU A 52 -4.49 3.17 9.34
C LEU A 52 -5.09 4.47 9.90
N LYS A 53 -5.28 5.47 9.04
CA LYS A 53 -5.90 6.76 9.41
C LYS A 53 -7.37 6.62 9.80
N ASP A 54 -8.12 5.79 9.07
CA ASP A 54 -9.57 5.67 9.27
C ASP A 54 -9.94 4.73 10.43
N ALA A 55 -9.16 3.67 10.63
CA ALA A 55 -9.50 2.58 11.56
C ALA A 55 -8.90 2.74 12.97
N TYR A 56 -7.93 3.64 13.17
CA TYR A 56 -7.27 3.83 14.46
C TYR A 56 -7.27 5.30 14.88
N GLU A 57 -7.89 5.60 16.02
CA GLU A 57 -8.03 6.97 16.54
C GLU A 57 -6.68 7.61 16.95
N ASN A 58 -5.74 6.80 17.46
CA ASN A 58 -4.45 7.27 17.98
C ASN A 58 -3.29 6.97 17.03
N VAL A 59 -3.52 7.07 15.72
CA VAL A 59 -2.51 6.84 14.69
C VAL A 59 -2.47 8.04 13.75
N ASP A 60 -1.40 8.82 13.86
CA ASP A 60 -1.12 9.87 12.90
C ASP A 60 -0.51 9.30 11.62
N VAL A 61 -1.02 9.80 10.49
CA VAL A 61 -0.50 9.54 9.15
C VAL A 61 -0.15 10.89 8.53
N PHE A 62 1.07 11.07 8.04
CA PHE A 62 1.56 12.35 7.52
C PHE A 62 1.37 12.48 6.00
N TYR A 63 1.86 11.52 5.21
CA TYR A 63 1.94 11.62 3.74
C TYR A 63 0.64 11.19 3.05
N MET A 64 -0.42 11.98 3.30
CA MET A 64 -1.71 11.92 2.61
C MET A 64 -2.26 13.33 2.38
N LYS A 65 -2.99 13.56 1.29
CA LYS A 65 -3.64 14.84 1.05
C LYS A 65 -4.61 15.19 2.19
N THR A 66 -4.47 16.40 2.72
CA THR A 66 -5.39 17.04 3.67
C THR A 66 -5.72 18.43 3.18
N LEU A 67 -6.90 18.93 3.53
CA LEU A 67 -7.35 20.25 3.15
C LEU A 67 -7.21 21.24 4.31
N ASN A 68 -7.04 22.52 3.99
CA ASN A 68 -7.25 23.62 4.93
C ASN A 68 -8.73 24.07 4.93
N ASP A 69 -9.05 25.07 5.73
CA ASP A 69 -10.43 25.55 5.90
C ASP A 69 -11.01 26.15 4.61
N ASN A 70 -10.14 26.55 3.67
CA ASN A 70 -10.49 27.02 2.33
C ASN A 70 -10.62 25.88 1.31
N LEU A 71 -10.63 24.62 1.76
CA LEU A 71 -10.68 23.41 0.93
C LEU A 71 -9.48 23.24 -0.04
N ASN A 72 -8.39 23.98 0.19
CA ASN A 72 -7.16 23.84 -0.58
C ASN A 72 -6.23 22.78 0.02
N PRO A 73 -5.46 22.05 -0.79
CA PRO A 73 -4.46 21.11 -0.27
C PRO A 73 -3.43 21.82 0.62
N ARG A 74 -3.17 21.28 1.81
CA ARG A 74 -2.12 21.78 2.71
C ARG A 74 -0.72 21.55 2.13
N SER A 75 0.16 22.53 2.28
CA SER A 75 1.61 22.38 2.06
C SER A 75 2.26 21.45 3.10
N LEU A 76 3.52 21.08 2.90
CA LEU A 76 4.27 20.26 3.87
C LEU A 76 4.38 20.94 5.24
N ASP A 77 4.61 22.26 5.25
CA ASP A 77 4.72 23.03 6.48
C ASP A 77 3.37 23.21 7.17
N GLU A 78 2.32 23.55 6.40
CA GLU A 78 0.95 23.63 6.94
C GLU A 78 0.47 22.29 7.49
N ARG A 79 0.91 21.17 6.91
CA ARG A 79 0.60 19.83 7.44
C ARG A 79 1.38 19.55 8.72
N TYR A 80 2.67 19.87 8.75
CA TYR A 80 3.49 19.72 9.96
C TYR A 80 2.88 20.52 11.12
N GLU A 81 2.61 21.80 10.90
CA GLU A 81 2.02 22.68 11.93
C GLU A 81 0.62 22.23 12.35
N ASN A 82 -0.16 21.65 11.43
CA ASN A 82 -1.48 21.11 11.77
C ASN A 82 -1.43 19.92 12.73
N LEU A 83 -0.40 19.08 12.64
CA LEU A 83 -0.25 17.89 13.50
C LEU A 83 0.50 18.20 14.81
N PHE A 84 1.51 19.07 14.74
CA PHE A 84 2.47 19.26 15.84
C PHE A 84 2.48 20.68 16.41
N GLY A 85 1.77 21.61 15.80
CA GLY A 85 1.85 23.03 16.12
C GLY A 85 3.10 23.71 15.52
N PRO A 86 3.21 25.04 15.69
CA PRO A 86 4.36 25.80 15.23
C PRO A 86 5.60 25.46 16.05
N ILE A 87 6.77 25.48 15.41
CA ILE A 87 8.05 25.24 16.07
C ILE A 87 8.37 26.41 17.01
N SER A 88 8.51 26.13 18.30
CA SER A 88 8.84 27.12 19.33
C SER A 88 10.26 27.67 19.20
N LYS A 89 10.53 28.79 19.88
CA LYS A 89 11.87 29.40 19.91
C LYS A 89 12.93 28.50 20.55
N GLU A 90 12.54 27.64 21.48
CA GLU A 90 13.44 26.69 22.14
C GLU A 90 13.79 25.52 21.20
N GLU A 91 12.79 24.98 20.50
CA GLU A 91 12.96 23.92 19.50
C GLU A 91 13.78 24.38 18.29
N ALA A 92 13.76 25.68 17.97
CA ALA A 92 14.54 26.24 16.86
C ALA A 92 16.04 25.93 16.95
N LYS A 93 16.61 25.77 18.16
CA LYS A 93 18.03 25.39 18.35
C LYS A 93 18.34 23.97 17.88
N ASN A 94 17.38 23.06 17.97
CA ASN A 94 17.49 21.65 17.56
C ASN A 94 16.45 21.27 16.51
N LYS A 95 16.04 22.24 15.68
CA LYS A 95 14.88 22.17 14.78
C LYS A 95 14.81 20.86 13.99
N LYS A 96 15.93 20.45 13.40
CA LYS A 96 16.00 19.23 12.57
C LYS A 96 15.75 17.95 13.37
N LYS A 97 16.25 17.87 14.61
CA LYS A 97 16.07 16.71 15.49
C LYS A 97 14.62 16.59 15.95
N GLU A 98 14.01 17.70 16.36
CA GLU A 98 12.59 17.72 16.78
C GLU A 98 11.65 17.43 15.61
N VAL A 99 11.88 18.05 14.44
CA VAL A 99 11.09 17.75 13.23
C VAL A 99 11.22 16.27 12.86
N ALA A 100 12.42 15.68 12.90
CA ALA A 100 12.62 14.26 12.63
C ALA A 100 11.87 13.36 13.63
N LYS A 101 11.92 13.71 14.92
CA LYS A 101 11.20 12.99 15.99
C LYS A 101 9.68 13.04 15.80
N ASN A 102 9.13 14.21 15.48
CA ASN A 102 7.70 14.40 15.21
C ASN A 102 7.27 13.65 13.95
N LEU A 103 8.04 13.75 12.86
CA LEU A 103 7.76 12.97 11.65
C LEU A 103 7.74 11.48 11.95
N LEU A 104 8.68 10.95 12.74
CA LEU A 104 8.75 9.54 13.14
C LEU A 104 7.66 9.11 14.15
N SER A 105 6.92 10.04 14.75
CA SER A 105 5.73 9.69 15.54
C SER A 105 4.53 9.35 14.66
N CYS A 106 4.51 9.82 13.40
CA CYS A 106 3.52 9.37 12.41
C CYS A 106 3.87 7.95 11.93
N LEU A 107 2.92 7.04 12.02
CA LEU A 107 3.15 5.62 11.76
C LEU A 107 3.56 5.36 10.29
N ASP A 108 3.01 6.12 9.34
CA ASP A 108 3.37 5.96 7.94
C ASP A 108 4.81 6.37 7.62
N VAL A 109 5.31 7.42 8.27
CA VAL A 109 6.72 7.83 8.16
C VAL A 109 7.62 6.81 8.85
N LYS A 110 7.22 6.34 10.03
CA LYS A 110 7.95 5.31 10.78
C LYS A 110 8.08 4.01 10.00
N LEU A 111 7.04 3.61 9.26
CA LEU A 111 7.01 2.39 8.44
C LEU A 111 7.69 2.58 7.07
N PHE A 112 7.30 3.61 6.32
CA PHE A 112 7.65 3.75 4.89
C PHE A 112 8.72 4.80 4.61
N GLY A 113 9.12 5.58 5.62
CA GLY A 113 10.06 6.68 5.47
C GLY A 113 9.41 7.93 4.88
N ALA A 114 10.23 8.97 4.78
CA ALA A 114 9.80 10.31 4.37
C ALA A 114 10.95 11.13 3.81
N THR A 115 10.67 11.90 2.77
CA THR A 115 11.51 13.05 2.38
C THR A 115 10.72 14.32 2.67
N PHE A 116 11.08 15.00 3.74
CA PHE A 116 10.46 16.24 4.18
C PHE A 116 11.36 17.42 3.81
N ALA A 117 10.88 18.26 2.89
CA ALA A 117 11.55 19.46 2.42
C ALA A 117 10.68 20.69 2.68
N GLY A 118 10.35 20.91 3.96
CA GLY A 118 9.58 22.07 4.41
C GLY A 118 10.49 23.05 5.16
N CYS A 119 10.12 23.36 6.40
CA CYS A 119 10.80 24.30 7.27
C CYS A 119 12.24 23.86 7.63
N THR A 120 12.55 22.59 7.44
CA THR A 120 13.89 22.00 7.46
C THR A 120 13.89 20.74 6.59
N ASN A 121 15.07 20.24 6.25
CA ASN A 121 15.23 19.05 5.42
C ASN A 121 15.50 17.82 6.27
N VAL A 122 14.56 16.88 6.27
CA VAL A 122 14.68 15.56 6.92
C VAL A 122 14.45 14.47 5.87
N SER A 123 15.34 13.49 5.84
CA SER A 123 15.19 12.28 5.06
C SER A 123 15.25 11.08 5.99
N VAL A 124 14.23 10.24 5.95
CA VAL A 124 14.11 9.03 6.76
C VAL A 124 13.91 7.85 5.80
N HIS A 125 14.77 6.84 5.93
CA HIS A 125 14.58 5.58 5.22
C HIS A 125 13.73 4.63 6.07
N GLY A 126 12.53 4.29 5.57
CA GLY A 126 11.60 3.41 6.29
C GLY A 126 12.07 1.94 6.33
N PRO A 127 11.71 1.19 7.38
CA PRO A 127 11.90 -0.27 7.45
C PRO A 127 11.17 -1.05 6.37
N VAL A 128 10.01 -0.57 5.90
CA VAL A 128 9.12 -1.33 5.02
C VAL A 128 9.33 -0.90 3.57
N GLN A 129 9.93 -1.79 2.79
CA GLN A 129 10.14 -1.62 1.36
C GLN A 129 9.21 -2.55 0.59
N ILE A 130 8.42 -1.98 -0.31
CA ILE A 130 7.41 -2.67 -1.11
C ILE A 130 7.73 -2.40 -2.58
N ASN A 131 7.68 -3.44 -3.40
CA ASN A 131 7.89 -3.35 -4.84
C ASN A 131 6.58 -2.99 -5.56
N HIS A 132 6.70 -2.61 -6.84
CA HIS A 132 5.54 -2.58 -7.72
C HIS A 132 4.89 -3.97 -7.77
N GLY A 133 3.56 -3.99 -7.81
CA GLY A 133 2.77 -5.19 -7.90
C GLY A 133 2.58 -5.55 -9.36
N ILE A 134 3.09 -6.70 -9.79
CA ILE A 134 2.92 -7.18 -11.15
C ILE A 134 1.68 -8.06 -11.20
N ASN A 135 0.83 -7.90 -12.22
CA ASN A 135 -0.26 -8.83 -12.48
C ASN A 135 0.34 -10.21 -12.83
N ILE A 136 0.08 -11.21 -12.00
CA ILE A 136 0.50 -12.59 -12.22
C ILE A 136 -0.61 -13.44 -12.84
N TRP A 137 -1.73 -12.82 -13.24
CA TRP A 137 -2.75 -13.45 -14.06
C TRP A 137 -2.31 -13.48 -15.54
N LYS A 138 -2.70 -14.54 -16.24
CA LYS A 138 -2.33 -14.76 -17.65
C LYS A 138 -2.90 -13.68 -18.60
N ASP A 139 -4.08 -13.15 -18.27
CA ASP A 139 -4.79 -12.19 -19.10
C ASP A 139 -4.66 -10.76 -18.57
N ASN A 140 -4.68 -9.80 -19.49
CA ASN A 140 -4.53 -8.37 -19.21
C ASN A 140 -5.61 -7.55 -19.96
N TYR A 141 -6.84 -8.06 -20.01
CA TYR A 141 -7.92 -7.44 -20.80
C TYR A 141 -8.42 -6.15 -20.16
N ILE A 142 -8.09 -5.03 -20.78
CA ILE A 142 -8.53 -3.69 -20.41
C ILE A 142 -9.67 -3.27 -21.33
N TYR A 143 -10.77 -2.81 -20.74
CA TYR A 143 -11.90 -2.25 -21.48
C TYR A 143 -12.23 -0.84 -20.96
N THR A 144 -12.91 -0.04 -21.78
CA THR A 144 -13.31 1.34 -21.45
C THR A 144 -14.78 1.53 -21.73
N GLU A 145 -15.50 2.07 -20.75
CA GLU A 145 -16.90 2.41 -20.83
C GLU A 145 -17.07 3.92 -20.89
N GLN A 146 -18.11 4.38 -21.58
CA GLN A 146 -18.55 5.77 -21.56
C GLN A 146 -19.65 5.93 -20.51
N ILE A 147 -19.54 6.98 -19.70
CA ILE A 147 -20.51 7.31 -18.65
C ILE A 147 -21.02 8.74 -18.85
N THR A 148 -22.30 8.97 -18.64
CA THR A 148 -22.91 10.31 -18.74
C THR A 148 -23.04 10.95 -17.37
N SER A 149 -22.78 12.26 -17.30
CA SER A 149 -23.11 13.06 -16.11
C SER A 149 -24.62 13.30 -16.06
N PRO A 150 -25.27 13.19 -14.88
CA PRO A 150 -26.70 13.48 -14.72
C PRO A 150 -27.02 14.98 -14.77
N PHE A 151 -26.01 15.86 -14.92
CA PHE A 151 -26.16 17.31 -14.88
C PHE A 151 -25.95 17.94 -16.25
N SER A 152 -26.71 19.01 -16.54
CA SER A 152 -26.52 19.82 -17.74
C SER A 152 -25.21 20.62 -17.68
N ASN A 153 -24.58 20.78 -18.84
CA ASN A 153 -23.33 21.53 -18.92
C ASN A 153 -23.64 22.99 -19.28
N LYS A 154 -23.61 23.91 -18.30
CA LYS A 154 -23.80 25.36 -18.53
C LYS A 154 -22.57 26.07 -19.14
N ALA A 155 -21.64 25.31 -19.71
CA ALA A 155 -20.42 25.86 -20.32
C ALA A 155 -20.70 26.39 -21.73
N SER A 156 -21.39 27.51 -21.82
CA SER A 156 -21.21 28.45 -22.92
C SER A 156 -21.40 29.87 -22.40
N ASN A 157 -20.30 30.63 -22.28
CA ASN A 157 -20.33 32.07 -22.04
C ASN A 157 -20.83 32.86 -23.28
N THR A 158 -21.43 32.20 -24.27
CA THR A 158 -22.12 32.84 -25.38
C THR A 158 -23.58 33.03 -24.99
N ALA A 159 -24.01 34.28 -24.93
CA ALA A 159 -25.38 34.70 -24.70
C ALA A 159 -26.30 34.12 -25.80
N GLU A 160 -26.84 32.94 -25.57
CA GLU A 160 -27.95 32.37 -26.35
C GLU A 160 -29.19 32.33 -25.44
N GLY A 161 -30.33 32.67 -26.04
CA GLY A 161 -31.54 33.12 -25.36
C GLY A 161 -32.17 32.16 -24.33
N PRO A 162 -33.18 32.66 -23.60
CA PRO A 162 -33.72 32.05 -22.37
C PRO A 162 -34.34 30.64 -22.51
N ASP A 163 -34.41 30.06 -23.71
CA ASP A 163 -35.09 28.77 -24.01
C ASP A 163 -34.17 27.64 -24.51
N THR A 164 -32.84 27.76 -24.39
CA THR A 164 -31.94 26.61 -24.67
C THR A 164 -31.55 25.89 -23.38
N GLU A 165 -32.45 25.05 -22.86
CA GLU A 165 -32.08 24.02 -21.89
C GLU A 165 -31.08 23.06 -22.54
N LYS A 166 -29.77 23.32 -22.37
CA LYS A 166 -28.73 22.46 -22.92
C LYS A 166 -28.76 21.10 -22.21
N GLY A 167 -29.00 20.04 -22.99
CA GLY A 167 -29.00 18.66 -22.49
C GLY A 167 -27.66 18.22 -21.89
N MET A 168 -27.63 17.02 -21.31
CA MET A 168 -26.41 16.42 -20.73
C MET A 168 -25.42 16.08 -21.86
N THR A 169 -24.29 16.78 -21.95
CA THR A 169 -23.28 16.58 -23.02
C THR A 169 -21.92 16.08 -22.52
N THR A 170 -21.68 16.04 -21.21
CA THR A 170 -20.41 15.54 -20.67
C THR A 170 -20.40 14.01 -20.63
N ILE A 171 -19.64 13.42 -21.55
CA ILE A 171 -19.34 11.99 -21.58
C ILE A 171 -18.00 11.77 -20.87
N GLY A 172 -18.06 11.20 -19.66
CA GLY A 172 -16.89 10.67 -18.97
C GLY A 172 -16.48 9.31 -19.54
N ARG A 173 -15.25 8.89 -19.23
CA ARG A 173 -14.73 7.56 -19.58
C ARG A 173 -14.20 6.89 -18.33
N GLN A 174 -14.46 5.59 -18.19
CA GLN A 174 -13.91 4.77 -17.12
C GLN A 174 -13.28 3.53 -17.72
N SER A 175 -12.02 3.29 -17.39
CA SER A 175 -11.24 2.14 -17.87
C SER A 175 -11.03 1.17 -16.73
N ARG A 176 -11.18 -0.13 -17.02
CA ARG A 176 -11.14 -1.22 -16.04
C ARG A 176 -10.34 -2.38 -16.59
N LEU A 177 -9.69 -3.12 -15.67
CA LEU A 177 -9.14 -4.44 -15.95
C LEU A 177 -10.24 -5.46 -15.63
N GLU A 178 -10.46 -6.43 -16.52
CA GLU A 178 -11.43 -7.51 -16.32
C GLU A 178 -11.06 -8.36 -15.10
N GLU A 179 -9.82 -8.84 -15.03
CA GLU A 179 -9.27 -9.60 -13.91
C GLU A 179 -7.76 -9.38 -13.79
N GLY A 180 -7.28 -9.17 -12.57
CA GLY A 180 -5.86 -9.10 -12.26
C GLY A 180 -5.55 -9.44 -10.82
N HIS A 181 -4.36 -10.01 -10.60
CA HIS A 181 -3.85 -10.42 -9.30
C HIS A 181 -2.46 -9.82 -9.14
N TYR A 182 -2.35 -8.69 -8.43
CA TYR A 182 -1.12 -7.91 -8.31
C TYR A 182 -0.28 -8.40 -7.14
N LEU A 183 0.85 -9.05 -7.42
CA LEU A 183 1.78 -9.53 -6.39
C LEU A 183 2.79 -8.42 -6.03
N HIS A 184 2.60 -7.81 -4.86
CA HIS A 184 3.55 -6.87 -4.25
C HIS A 184 4.50 -7.61 -3.32
N HIS A 185 5.74 -7.85 -3.76
CA HIS A 185 6.80 -8.29 -2.86
C HIS A 185 7.16 -7.18 -1.86
N PHE A 186 7.47 -7.56 -0.61
CA PHE A 186 7.95 -6.62 0.40
C PHE A 186 9.00 -7.21 1.33
N SER A 187 9.71 -6.31 2.02
CA SER A 187 10.58 -6.62 3.14
C SER A 187 10.39 -5.62 4.28
N VAL A 188 10.63 -6.08 5.51
CA VAL A 188 10.71 -5.25 6.70
C VAL A 188 12.10 -5.42 7.30
N ASN A 189 12.85 -4.32 7.39
CA ASN A 189 14.15 -4.27 8.04
C ASN A 189 14.15 -3.19 9.15
N PRO A 190 13.90 -3.56 10.42
CA PRO A 190 13.88 -2.61 11.53
C PRO A 190 15.17 -1.81 11.69
N GLY A 191 16.32 -2.40 11.31
CA GLY A 191 17.62 -1.74 11.41
C GLY A 191 17.77 -0.49 10.54
N ASN A 192 16.86 -0.26 9.57
CA ASN A 192 16.83 1.00 8.80
C ASN A 192 16.58 2.24 9.68
N LEU A 193 16.09 2.07 10.91
CA LEU A 193 15.88 3.15 11.87
C LEU A 193 17.00 3.29 12.92
N ASP A 194 18.02 2.43 12.91
CA ASP A 194 19.04 2.43 13.97
C ASP A 194 19.80 3.75 14.02
N ASP A 195 20.33 4.23 12.89
CA ASP A 195 21.11 5.48 12.81
C ASP A 195 20.32 6.70 13.29
N ILE A 196 19.05 6.82 12.87
CA ILE A 196 18.22 7.95 13.28
C ILE A 196 17.82 7.82 14.76
N SER A 197 17.54 6.61 15.26
CA SER A 197 17.18 6.36 16.65
C SER A 197 18.31 6.70 17.63
N ASN A 198 19.58 6.50 17.23
CA ASN A 198 20.73 6.94 18.02
C ASN A 198 20.78 8.47 18.21
N ILE A 199 20.18 9.22 17.30
CA ILE A 199 20.16 10.70 17.32
C ILE A 199 18.90 11.22 18.01
N VAL A 200 17.72 10.72 17.62
CA VAL A 200 16.42 11.25 18.07
C VAL A 200 15.87 10.53 19.32
N GLY A 201 16.42 9.36 19.66
CA GLY A 201 16.01 8.50 20.79
C GLY A 201 15.31 7.21 20.34
N GLU A 202 15.33 6.18 21.18
CA GLU A 202 14.82 4.84 20.86
C GLU A 202 13.30 4.76 20.66
N GLY A 203 12.53 5.78 21.08
CA GLY A 203 11.08 5.82 20.92
C GLY A 203 10.59 5.77 19.46
N VAL A 204 11.49 6.02 18.50
CA VAL A 204 11.18 5.96 17.06
C VAL A 204 11.38 4.57 16.44
N LYS A 205 11.89 3.59 17.18
CA LYS A 205 12.02 2.22 16.69
C LYS A 205 10.67 1.52 16.56
N LEU A 206 10.57 0.57 15.63
CA LEU A 206 9.34 -0.20 15.44
C LEU A 206 9.01 -1.01 16.69
N SER A 207 7.75 -0.99 17.09
CA SER A 207 7.22 -1.86 18.13
C SER A 207 6.45 -3.04 17.53
N ALA A 208 6.23 -4.10 18.31
CA ALA A 208 5.37 -5.20 17.88
C ALA A 208 3.96 -4.72 17.47
N ALA A 209 3.40 -3.72 18.15
CA ALA A 209 2.09 -3.18 17.80
C ALA A 209 2.10 -2.31 16.53
N ASP A 210 3.25 -1.79 16.10
CA ASP A 210 3.37 -1.12 14.80
C ASP A 210 3.34 -2.16 13.68
N ILE A 211 4.01 -3.30 13.89
CA ILE A 211 3.98 -4.44 12.96
C ILE A 211 2.58 -5.05 12.85
N GLU A 212 1.86 -5.22 13.96
CA GLU A 212 0.49 -5.73 13.89
C GLU A 212 -0.43 -4.79 13.11
N LYS A 213 -0.34 -3.47 13.31
CA LYS A 213 -1.08 -2.50 12.50
C LYS A 213 -0.69 -2.55 11.03
N LEU A 214 0.60 -2.69 10.72
CA LEU A 214 1.08 -2.88 9.35
C LEU A 214 0.45 -4.14 8.72
N LYS A 215 0.50 -5.29 9.41
CA LYS A 215 -0.08 -6.55 8.93
C LYS A 215 -1.58 -6.41 8.67
N VAL A 216 -2.33 -5.77 9.56
CA VAL A 216 -3.77 -5.52 9.35
C VAL A 216 -3.99 -4.58 8.15
N GLY A 217 -3.23 -3.49 8.06
CA GLY A 217 -3.32 -2.55 6.93
C GLY A 217 -2.98 -3.21 5.58
N MET A 218 -2.01 -4.12 5.54
CA MET A 218 -1.66 -4.88 4.34
C MET A 218 -2.71 -5.94 3.96
N ARG A 219 -3.57 -6.37 4.89
CA ARG A 219 -4.67 -7.31 4.64
C ARG A 219 -6.00 -6.65 4.33
N ARG A 220 -6.17 -5.37 4.67
CA ARG A 220 -7.47 -4.70 4.60
C ARG A 220 -7.45 -3.39 3.82
N GLY A 221 -6.28 -2.81 3.59
CA GLY A 221 -6.16 -1.44 3.10
C GLY A 221 -6.83 -1.19 1.76
N VAL A 222 -6.71 -2.13 0.82
CA VAL A 222 -7.32 -2.01 -0.51
C VAL A 222 -8.82 -2.26 -0.42
N THR A 223 -9.23 -3.35 0.25
CA THR A 223 -10.65 -3.68 0.44
C THR A 223 -11.40 -2.56 1.16
N TRP A 224 -10.76 -1.90 2.14
CA TRP A 224 -11.34 -0.77 2.88
C TRP A 224 -11.51 0.49 2.04
N TYR A 225 -10.70 0.70 1.01
CA TYR A 225 -10.72 1.95 0.24
C TYR A 225 -11.99 2.10 -0.61
N ASP A 226 -12.60 0.99 -1.01
CA ASP A 226 -13.86 0.83 -1.76
C ASP A 226 -14.45 2.12 -2.36
N SER A 227 -14.04 2.46 -3.58
CA SER A 227 -14.44 3.69 -4.29
C SER A 227 -14.90 3.37 -5.70
N ALA A 228 -15.58 4.26 -6.41
CA ALA A 228 -16.18 3.96 -7.73
C ALA A 228 -15.23 3.32 -8.78
N SER A 229 -13.93 3.65 -8.76
CA SER A 229 -12.93 3.02 -9.66
C SER A 229 -12.25 1.78 -9.10
N LYS A 230 -12.37 1.55 -7.79
CA LYS A 230 -11.69 0.47 -7.05
C LYS A 230 -12.65 -0.51 -6.38
N ALA A 231 -13.97 -0.32 -6.50
CA ALA A 231 -14.96 -1.32 -6.15
C ALA A 231 -14.69 -2.55 -7.02
N GLY A 232 -14.41 -3.69 -6.38
CA GLY A 232 -13.88 -4.88 -7.04
C GLY A 232 -12.36 -5.10 -6.86
N CYS A 233 -11.65 -4.17 -6.22
CA CYS A 233 -10.27 -4.38 -5.76
C CYS A 233 -10.27 -4.87 -4.30
N GLU A 234 -9.65 -6.01 -4.04
CA GLU A 234 -9.65 -6.66 -2.73
C GLU A 234 -8.26 -7.14 -2.36
N ASN A 235 -7.89 -7.02 -1.09
CA ASN A 235 -6.78 -7.77 -0.53
C ASN A 235 -7.13 -9.26 -0.58
N GLU A 236 -6.33 -10.03 -1.31
CA GLU A 236 -6.61 -11.45 -1.54
C GLU A 236 -5.71 -12.36 -0.71
N MET A 237 -4.44 -11.98 -0.56
CA MET A 237 -3.45 -12.77 0.18
C MET A 237 -2.37 -11.90 0.82
N LEU A 238 -1.87 -12.32 1.98
CA LEU A 238 -0.63 -11.86 2.58
C LEU A 238 0.20 -13.06 3.04
N VAL A 239 1.41 -13.19 2.50
CA VAL A 239 2.42 -14.15 2.95
C VAL A 239 3.46 -13.41 3.77
N TRP A 240 3.75 -13.90 4.97
CA TRP A 240 4.64 -13.27 5.95
C TRP A 240 5.64 -14.29 6.47
N VAL A 241 6.91 -14.16 6.06
CA VAL A 241 8.03 -14.97 6.54
C VAL A 241 8.86 -14.13 7.50
N GLU A 242 8.77 -14.44 8.78
CA GLU A 242 9.58 -13.81 9.82
C GLU A 242 10.86 -14.63 10.04
N LEU A 243 12.00 -13.95 10.05
CA LEU A 243 13.29 -14.56 10.35
C LEU A 243 13.63 -14.43 11.84
N LYS A 244 14.49 -15.33 12.31
CA LYS A 244 15.06 -15.22 13.66
C LYS A 244 15.83 -13.91 13.82
N GLU A 245 15.82 -13.38 15.04
CA GLU A 245 16.57 -12.17 15.37
C GLU A 245 18.05 -12.32 15.04
N GLY A 246 18.66 -11.26 14.49
CA GLY A 246 20.06 -11.28 14.07
C GLY A 246 20.34 -11.98 12.73
N SER A 247 19.32 -12.57 12.08
CA SER A 247 19.49 -13.16 10.75
C SER A 247 19.90 -12.11 9.71
N LYS A 248 20.97 -12.42 8.96
CA LYS A 248 21.49 -11.60 7.85
C LYS A 248 20.99 -12.09 6.48
N LEU A 249 20.06 -13.04 6.47
CA LEU A 249 19.56 -13.63 5.24
C LEU A 249 18.77 -12.60 4.43
N VAL A 250 18.97 -12.63 3.11
CA VAL A 250 18.19 -11.87 2.14
C VAL A 250 17.37 -12.86 1.32
N PHE A 251 16.07 -12.62 1.27
CA PHE A 251 15.13 -13.49 0.58
C PHE A 251 14.94 -13.01 -0.87
N PRO A 252 14.85 -13.91 -1.87
CA PRO A 252 14.52 -13.51 -3.23
C PRO A 252 13.08 -12.96 -3.33
N SER A 253 12.75 -12.33 -4.46
CA SER A 253 11.40 -11.82 -4.69
C SER A 253 10.38 -12.94 -4.66
N PHE A 254 9.25 -12.71 -3.98
CA PHE A 254 8.15 -13.68 -3.93
C PHE A 254 7.45 -13.84 -5.29
N ALA A 255 7.65 -12.90 -6.22
CA ALA A 255 7.18 -13.02 -7.60
C ALA A 255 7.77 -14.24 -8.34
N THR A 256 8.90 -14.78 -7.88
CA THR A 256 9.50 -16.00 -8.46
C THR A 256 9.23 -17.25 -7.63
N LEU A 257 8.47 -17.14 -6.55
CA LEU A 257 8.28 -18.22 -5.57
C LEU A 257 6.83 -18.66 -5.41
N ILE A 258 5.89 -17.83 -5.83
CA ILE A 258 4.46 -18.11 -5.82
C ILE A 258 3.98 -17.97 -7.25
N ASN A 259 3.39 -19.04 -7.77
CA ASN A 259 2.80 -19.07 -9.10
C ASN A 259 1.27 -19.10 -8.98
N LEU A 260 0.59 -18.38 -9.86
CA LEU A 260 -0.86 -18.48 -10.03
C LEU A 260 -1.13 -19.38 -11.25
N GLU A 261 -1.87 -20.46 -11.05
CA GLU A 261 -2.24 -21.36 -12.15
C GLU A 261 -3.15 -20.65 -13.15
N GLU A 262 -3.01 -21.01 -14.43
CA GLU A 262 -3.77 -20.40 -15.53
C GLU A 262 -5.28 -20.71 -15.47
N GLU A 263 -5.64 -21.81 -14.83
CA GLU A 263 -7.02 -22.28 -14.70
C GLU A 263 -7.48 -22.20 -13.25
N LYS A 264 -8.74 -21.80 -13.07
CA LYS A 264 -9.40 -21.80 -11.76
C LYS A 264 -9.96 -23.18 -11.46
N ASP A 265 -9.82 -23.65 -10.23
CA ASP A 265 -10.48 -24.86 -9.74
C ASP A 265 -11.78 -24.47 -9.05
N ASN A 266 -12.92 -24.91 -9.62
CA ASN A 266 -14.27 -24.59 -9.14
C ASN A 266 -14.49 -23.08 -8.92
N GLY A 267 -13.96 -22.26 -9.84
CA GLY A 267 -14.07 -20.79 -9.80
C GLY A 267 -13.10 -20.10 -8.84
N LYS A 268 -12.22 -20.84 -8.15
CA LYS A 268 -11.20 -20.29 -7.24
C LYS A 268 -9.84 -20.20 -7.90
N CYS A 269 -9.10 -19.12 -7.61
CA CYS A 269 -7.71 -18.96 -8.03
C CYS A 269 -6.81 -19.94 -7.29
N VAL A 270 -5.95 -20.66 -8.01
CA VAL A 270 -5.07 -21.68 -7.44
C VAL A 270 -3.64 -21.16 -7.39
N TYR A 271 -3.12 -21.01 -6.18
CA TYR A 271 -1.75 -20.56 -5.94
C TYR A 271 -0.85 -21.73 -5.57
N ASP A 272 0.24 -21.89 -6.32
CA ASP A 272 1.26 -22.90 -6.08
C ASP A 272 2.46 -22.31 -5.30
N PHE A 273 2.77 -22.96 -4.17
CA PHE A 273 3.83 -22.58 -3.24
C PHE A 273 5.06 -23.48 -3.32
N GLU A 274 5.18 -24.39 -4.31
CA GLU A 274 6.29 -25.35 -4.38
C GLU A 274 7.68 -24.69 -4.29
N ALA A 275 7.91 -23.63 -5.08
CA ALA A 275 9.18 -22.91 -5.07
C ALA A 275 9.45 -22.22 -3.72
N LEU A 276 8.44 -21.62 -3.10
CA LEU A 276 8.55 -21.05 -1.76
C LEU A 276 8.84 -22.13 -0.70
N LYS A 277 8.15 -23.28 -0.76
CA LYS A 277 8.36 -24.42 0.13
C LYS A 277 9.81 -24.90 0.07
N ASN A 278 10.33 -25.14 -1.12
CA ASN A 278 11.71 -25.60 -1.29
C ASN A 278 12.70 -24.57 -0.70
N LYS A 279 12.46 -23.28 -0.96
CA LYS A 279 13.30 -22.22 -0.42
C LYS A 279 13.26 -22.15 1.12
N LEU A 280 12.09 -22.35 1.72
CA LEU A 280 11.92 -22.33 3.18
C LEU A 280 12.63 -23.52 3.85
N GLU A 281 12.63 -24.70 3.24
CA GLU A 281 13.38 -25.85 3.74
C GLU A 281 14.89 -25.59 3.73
N ASP A 282 15.42 -24.98 2.66
CA ASP A 282 16.85 -24.60 2.58
C ASP A 282 17.28 -23.66 3.69
N ILE A 283 16.37 -22.81 4.18
CA ILE A 283 16.67 -21.75 5.15
C ILE A 283 16.01 -21.96 6.50
N LYS A 284 15.48 -23.17 6.76
CA LYS A 284 14.66 -23.50 7.94
C LYS A 284 15.29 -23.10 9.27
N SER A 285 16.62 -23.20 9.37
CA SER A 285 17.37 -22.81 10.57
C SER A 285 17.24 -21.31 10.90
N SER A 286 16.99 -20.47 9.91
CA SER A 286 16.91 -19.00 10.01
C SER A 286 15.47 -18.47 10.08
N VAL A 287 14.48 -19.30 9.80
CA VAL A 287 13.05 -18.93 9.84
C VAL A 287 12.52 -19.06 11.26
N GLU A 288 11.81 -18.04 11.72
CA GLU A 288 11.09 -18.05 12.98
C GLU A 288 9.64 -18.52 12.78
N SER A 289 8.95 -17.92 11.81
CA SER A 289 7.55 -18.25 11.52
C SER A 289 7.20 -17.95 10.07
N VAL A 290 6.19 -18.68 9.56
CA VAL A 290 5.58 -18.43 8.27
C VAL A 290 4.07 -18.37 8.46
N GLU A 291 3.47 -17.29 7.99
CA GLU A 291 2.03 -17.05 8.07
C GLU A 291 1.48 -16.73 6.68
N VAL A 292 0.31 -17.30 6.36
CA VAL A 292 -0.41 -17.03 5.12
C VAL A 292 -1.85 -16.66 5.48
N TYR A 293 -2.21 -15.43 5.19
CA TYR A 293 -3.58 -14.92 5.25
C TYR A 293 -4.12 -14.92 3.84
N TYR A 294 -5.27 -15.52 3.59
CA TYR A 294 -5.84 -15.56 2.24
C TYR A 294 -7.36 -15.67 2.29
N ASN A 295 -8.03 -15.20 1.24
CA ASN A 295 -9.47 -15.37 1.11
C ASN A 295 -9.79 -16.84 0.77
N LYS A 296 -10.25 -17.61 1.76
CA LYS A 296 -10.57 -19.04 1.60
C LYS A 296 -11.75 -19.31 0.67
N GLN A 297 -12.58 -18.31 0.41
CA GLN A 297 -13.72 -18.42 -0.48
C GLN A 297 -13.30 -18.33 -1.95
N THR A 298 -12.25 -17.57 -2.25
CA THR A 298 -11.82 -17.31 -3.64
C THR A 298 -10.50 -17.97 -4.03
N CYS A 299 -9.74 -18.52 -3.08
CA CYS A 299 -8.42 -19.09 -3.36
C CYS A 299 -8.22 -20.52 -2.83
N ILE A 300 -7.39 -21.27 -3.54
CA ILE A 300 -6.86 -22.59 -3.14
C ILE A 300 -5.34 -22.49 -3.11
N LEU A 301 -4.70 -23.05 -2.07
CA LEU A 301 -3.24 -23.07 -1.93
C LEU A 301 -2.74 -24.51 -2.13
N LYS A 302 -1.83 -24.71 -3.09
CA LYS A 302 -1.13 -25.97 -3.33
C LYS A 302 0.30 -25.92 -2.77
N ASN A 303 0.84 -27.09 -2.44
CA ASN A 303 2.23 -27.27 -2.01
C ASN A 303 2.68 -26.47 -0.77
N LEU A 304 1.73 -26.04 0.08
CA LEU A 304 2.03 -25.38 1.35
C LEU A 304 2.53 -26.39 2.40
N THR A 305 3.54 -26.03 3.21
CA THR A 305 4.03 -26.92 4.28
C THR A 305 3.08 -26.91 5.49
N LYS A 306 3.09 -28.01 6.27
CA LYS A 306 2.26 -28.14 7.49
C LYS A 306 2.64 -27.14 8.59
N GLU A 307 3.85 -26.60 8.55
CA GLU A 307 4.38 -25.65 9.54
C GLU A 307 3.87 -24.22 9.29
N VAL A 308 3.31 -23.93 8.10
CA VAL A 308 2.73 -22.62 7.77
C VAL A 308 1.41 -22.41 8.51
N LYS A 309 1.33 -21.31 9.26
CA LYS A 309 0.09 -20.90 9.92
C LYS A 309 -0.83 -20.25 8.89
N GLN A 310 -2.05 -20.75 8.79
CA GLN A 310 -3.04 -20.29 7.82
C GLN A 310 -4.19 -19.55 8.50
N TYR A 311 -4.57 -18.41 7.94
CA TYR A 311 -5.61 -17.54 8.45
C TYR A 311 -6.53 -17.07 7.33
N ASP A 312 -7.75 -16.72 7.69
CA ASP A 312 -8.60 -15.94 6.79
C ASP A 312 -8.12 -14.48 6.79
N ILE A 313 -8.29 -13.78 5.66
CA ILE A 313 -7.68 -12.46 5.45
C ILE A 313 -8.44 -11.29 6.10
#